data_AF-A0A4W5LGJ1-F1
#
_entry.id   AF-A0A4W5LGJ1-F1
#
_cell.length_a   1.000
_cell.length_b   1.000
_cell.length_c   1.000
_cell.angle_alpha   90.00
_cell.angle_beta   90.00
_cell.angle_gamma   90.00
#
_symmetry.space_group_name_H-M   'P 1'
#
loop_
_entity.id
_entity.type
_entity.pdbx_description
1 polymer ?
#
loop_
_entity_poly.entity_id
_entity_poly.type
_entity_poly.pdbx_seq_one_letter_code
_entity_poly.pdbx_strand_id
1 'polypeptide(L)' 'MGYVREKEHSYHDASVFYDHAWLYTNRVNPSMGFRLAFNYLKFKQYNEAIEVLAEHPDYPLIQKEILERARLALRP' A
#
# COMPACT_ATOMS: atom_id res chain seq x y z
N MET A 1 20.62 18.99 4.86
CA MET A 1 19.96 17.96 5.69
C MET A 1 18.87 17.33 4.85
N GLY A 2 18.92 16.04 4.54
CA GLY A 2 17.76 15.40 3.89
C GLY A 2 18.00 14.13 3.08
N TYR A 3 19.23 13.61 2.98
CA TYR A 3 19.50 12.39 2.19
C TYR A 3 19.72 11.13 3.01
N VAL A 4 19.80 11.26 4.34
CA VAL A 4 20.10 10.14 5.24
C VAL A 4 19.22 10.25 6.46
N ARG A 5 17.93 10.04 6.24
CA ARG A 5 17.06 9.49 7.25
C ARG A 5 16.12 8.55 6.51
N GLU A 6 16.06 7.32 6.98
CA GLU A 6 14.74 6.72 7.08
C GLU A 6 14.06 6.33 5.77
N LYS A 7 14.68 5.47 4.95
CA LYS A 7 13.87 4.74 3.96
C LYS A 7 12.68 4.06 4.64
N GLU A 8 12.84 3.50 5.85
CA GLU A 8 11.71 2.97 6.62
C GLU A 8 10.80 4.04 7.23
N HIS A 9 11.25 5.01 8.01
CA HIS A 9 10.29 5.97 8.57
C HIS A 9 9.55 6.81 7.49
N SER A 10 10.16 7.04 6.32
CA SER A 10 9.49 7.75 5.21
C SER A 10 8.41 6.94 4.50
N TYR A 11 8.52 5.62 4.30
CA TYR A 11 7.38 4.95 3.65
C TYR A 11 6.15 4.92 4.58
N HIS A 12 6.32 4.94 5.92
CA HIS A 12 5.21 4.92 6.88
C HIS A 12 4.43 6.24 6.81
N ASP A 13 5.14 7.36 6.94
CA ASP A 13 4.57 8.70 6.72
C ASP A 13 3.97 8.85 5.32
N ALA A 14 4.63 8.30 4.29
CA ALA A 14 4.08 8.30 2.95
C ALA A 14 2.79 7.49 2.85
N SER A 15 2.69 6.31 3.48
CA SER A 15 1.43 5.54 3.51
C SER A 15 0.32 6.31 4.19
N VAL A 16 0.58 7.00 5.30
CA VAL A 16 -0.43 7.86 5.95
C VAL A 16 -0.88 9.00 5.01
N PHE A 17 0.06 9.63 4.32
CA PHE A 17 -0.27 10.70 3.36
C PHE A 17 -1.10 10.18 2.17
N TYR A 18 -0.73 9.02 1.63
CA TYR A 18 -1.48 8.37 0.56
C TYR A 18 -2.84 7.84 1.03
N ASP A 19 -2.98 7.39 2.28
CA ASP A 19 -4.25 6.95 2.86
C ASP A 19 -5.23 8.12 3.01
N HIS A 20 -4.75 9.25 3.55
CA HIS A 20 -5.55 10.47 3.60
C HIS A 20 -5.94 10.92 2.18
N ALA A 21 -5.00 10.96 1.23
CA ALA A 21 -5.32 11.29 -0.16
C ALA A 21 -6.32 10.30 -0.78
N TRP A 22 -6.21 9.02 -0.45
CA TRP A 22 -7.11 7.96 -0.89
C TRP A 22 -8.54 8.18 -0.38
N LEU A 23 -8.67 8.52 0.91
CA LEU A 23 -9.94 8.91 1.54
C LEU A 23 -10.50 10.20 0.95
N TYR A 24 -9.69 11.25 0.81
CA TYR A 24 -10.10 12.55 0.28
C TYR A 24 -10.52 12.49 -1.20
N THR A 25 -9.90 11.60 -1.98
CA THR A 25 -10.28 11.36 -3.38
C THR A 25 -11.48 10.41 -3.49
N ASN A 26 -12.14 10.12 -2.37
CA ASN A 26 -13.30 9.22 -2.27
C ASN A 26 -13.03 7.84 -2.89
N ARG A 27 -11.77 7.39 -2.78
CA ARG A 27 -11.30 6.11 -3.33
C ARG A 27 -11.53 6.00 -4.83
N VAL A 28 -11.65 7.10 -5.57
CA VAL A 28 -12.02 7.03 -7.00
C VAL A 28 -10.84 6.63 -7.90
N ASN A 29 -9.60 6.82 -7.44
CA ASN A 29 -8.40 6.58 -8.24
C ASN A 29 -7.63 5.30 -7.85
N PRO A 30 -7.93 4.13 -8.42
CA PRO A 30 -7.27 2.87 -8.06
C PRO A 30 -5.74 2.89 -8.17
N SER A 31 -5.15 3.81 -8.95
CA SER A 31 -3.70 4.00 -8.99
C SER A 31 -3.11 4.52 -7.67
N MET A 32 -3.87 5.33 -6.91
CA MET A 32 -3.48 5.77 -5.56
C MET A 32 -3.58 4.63 -4.55
N GLY A 33 -4.70 3.89 -4.54
CA GLY A 33 -4.86 2.69 -3.71
C GLY A 33 -3.75 1.66 -3.95
N PHE A 34 -3.33 1.47 -5.20
CA PHE A 34 -2.19 0.60 -5.51
C PHE A 34 -0.87 1.09 -4.90
N ARG A 35 -0.54 2.38 -5.05
CA ARG A 35 0.68 2.95 -4.44
C ARG A 35 0.64 2.84 -2.92
N LEU A 36 -0.52 3.05 -2.31
CA LEU A 36 -0.74 2.89 -0.88
C LEU A 36 -0.49 1.44 -0.45
N ALA A 37 -1.14 0.47 -1.09
CA ALA A 37 -0.97 -0.96 -0.82
C ALA A 37 0.50 -1.42 -1.01
N PHE A 38 1.20 -0.89 -2.00
CA PHE A 38 2.61 -1.20 -2.23
C PHE A 38 3.53 -0.62 -1.13
N ASN A 39 3.21 0.55 -0.57
CA ASN A 39 3.94 1.10 0.59
C ASN A 39 3.63 0.28 1.85
N TYR A 40 2.39 -0.16 2.04
CA TYR A 40 2.02 -1.05 3.14
C TYR A 40 2.79 -2.39 3.12
N LEU A 41 2.99 -2.98 1.93
CA LEU A 41 3.87 -4.16 1.79
C LEU A 41 5.30 -3.94 2.30
N LYS A 42 5.83 -2.71 2.21
CA LYS A 42 7.21 -2.38 2.59
C LYS A 42 7.42 -2.40 4.12
N PHE A 43 6.40 -2.07 4.93
CA PHE A 43 6.44 -2.22 6.41
C PHE A 43 5.79 -3.47 6.94
N LYS A 44 5.50 -4.43 6.06
CA LYS A 44 4.83 -5.67 6.47
C LYS A 44 3.39 -5.45 6.94
N GLN A 45 2.74 -4.36 6.52
CA GLN A 45 1.31 -4.10 6.70
C GLN A 45 0.51 -4.81 5.60
N TYR A 46 0.45 -6.14 5.69
CA TYR A 46 -0.20 -6.97 4.68
C TYR A 46 -1.72 -6.86 4.72
N ASN A 47 -2.31 -6.66 5.89
CA ASN A 47 -3.76 -6.56 6.05
C ASN A 47 -4.31 -5.30 5.37
N GLU A 48 -3.70 -4.14 5.65
CA GLU A 48 -4.11 -2.86 5.09
C GLU A 48 -3.95 -2.84 3.56
N ALA A 49 -2.86 -3.44 3.04
CA ALA A 49 -2.68 -3.59 1.60
C ALA A 49 -3.80 -4.40 0.93
N ILE A 50 -4.28 -5.46 1.59
CA ILE A 50 -5.36 -6.31 1.09
C ILE A 50 -6.70 -5.57 1.14
N GLU A 51 -6.98 -4.85 2.22
CA GLU A 51 -8.23 -4.07 2.35
C GLU A 51 -8.35 -3.01 1.25
N VAL A 52 -7.30 -2.21 1.04
CA VAL A 52 -7.29 -1.17 -0.01
C VAL A 52 -7.52 -1.76 -1.41
N LEU A 53 -6.97 -2.94 -1.67
CA LEU A 53 -7.18 -3.64 -2.95
C LEU A 53 -8.55 -4.31 -3.05
N ALA A 54 -9.17 -4.71 -1.94
CA ALA A 54 -10.50 -5.30 -1.93
C ALA A 54 -11.58 -4.28 -2.33
N GLU A 55 -11.33 -2.99 -2.09
CA GLU A 55 -12.22 -1.91 -2.50
C GLU A 55 -12.25 -1.66 -4.02
N HIS A 56 -11.16 -1.99 -4.72
CA HIS A 56 -11.06 -1.85 -6.17
C HIS A 56 -10.68 -3.17 -6.84
N PRO A 57 -11.66 -4.06 -7.06
CA PRO A 57 -11.44 -5.31 -7.79
C PRO A 57 -11.10 -5.10 -9.28
N ASP A 58 -11.20 -3.86 -9.79
CA ASP A 58 -10.89 -3.49 -11.19
C ASP A 58 -9.45 -3.84 -11.63
N TYR A 59 -8.53 -4.06 -10.70
CA TYR A 59 -7.12 -4.39 -11.01
C TYR A 59 -6.70 -5.78 -10.50
N PRO A 60 -7.25 -6.87 -11.07
CA PRO A 60 -7.01 -8.23 -10.58
C PRO A 60 -5.55 -8.68 -10.72
N LEU A 61 -4.82 -8.21 -11.72
CA LEU A 61 -3.42 -8.60 -11.97
C LEU A 61 -2.49 -8.10 -10.85
N ILE A 62 -2.66 -6.83 -10.50
CA ILE A 62 -1.94 -6.14 -9.44
C ILE A 62 -2.32 -6.70 -8.06
N GLN A 63 -3.62 -6.95 -7.86
CA GLN A 63 -4.14 -7.49 -6.61
C GLN A 63 -3.52 -8.87 -6.35
N LYS A 64 -3.39 -9.69 -7.38
CA LYS A 64 -2.72 -11.00 -7.31
C LYS A 64 -1.24 -10.85 -6.92
N GLU A 65 -0.53 -9.91 -7.51
CA GLU A 65 0.90 -9.70 -7.22
C GLU A 65 1.13 -9.18 -5.79
N ILE A 66 0.30 -8.26 -5.30
CA ILE A 66 0.37 -7.79 -3.91
C ILE A 66 -0.05 -8.89 -2.92
N LEU A 67 -1.14 -9.61 -3.19
CA LEU A 67 -1.58 -10.75 -2.36
C LEU A 67 -0.51 -11.83 -2.29
N GLU A 68 0.13 -12.15 -3.41
CA GLU A 68 1.18 -13.17 -3.45
C GLU A 68 2.41 -12.74 -2.64
N ARG A 69 2.84 -11.48 -2.76
CA ARG A 69 3.90 -10.90 -1.93
C ARG A 69 3.54 -10.87 -0.44
N ALA A 70 2.33 -10.44 -0.12
CA ALA A 70 1.82 -10.41 1.24
C ALA A 70 1.81 -11.82 1.86
N ARG A 71 1.31 -12.80 1.11
CA ARG A 71 1.22 -14.19 1.54
C ARG A 71 2.58 -14.87 1.66
N LEU A 72 3.53 -14.53 0.80
CA LEU A 72 4.93 -14.97 0.91
C LEU A 72 5.60 -14.41 2.16
N ALA A 73 5.31 -13.17 2.52
CA ALA A 73 5.94 -12.53 3.66
C ALA A 73 5.22 -12.81 5.01
N LEU A 74 3.96 -13.26 4.96
CA LEU A 74 3.24 -13.87 6.08
C LEU A 74 3.65 -15.33 6.34
N ARG A 75 4.38 -15.97 5.41
CA ARG A 75 4.93 -17.32 5.64
C ARG A 75 6.16 -17.20 6.55
N PRO A 76 6.21 -17.97 7.67
CA PRO A 76 7.30 -17.95 8.64
C PRO A 76 8.61 -18.56 8.10
#